data_AF-A0A953Q6Q0-F1
#
_entry.id   AF-A0A953Q6Q0-F1
#
_cell.length_a   1.000
_cell.length_b   1.000
_cell.length_c   1.000
_cell.angle_alpha   90.00
_cell.angle_beta   90.00
_cell.angle_gamma   90.00
#
_symmetry.space_group_name_H-M   'P 1'
#
loop_
_entity.id
_entity.type
_entity.pdbx_description
1 polymer ?
#
loop_
_entity_poly.entity_id
_entity_poly.type
_entity_poly.pdbx_seq_one_letter_code
_entity_poly.pdbx_strand_id
1 'polypeptide(L)'
;MSQAASAITRPPAEVVRRTPVSQASNGICYAIAGEVTVSALDLDRMVAAVPDSLAGALQRKAYYFVPLTVNQGDETVIADRYDVALSDNAVCHRNLDLGDSQCVFISTRLMDDKFSVAFEFYINVGHAFVEKAGVSQAFADLVWKQVEAGAKGETSLDAWESRKASTSHEPEAEKHKNEYFAATFSDAISIYLLSLFIDVDYYDLRERDYPLLAPAQMAERLRKVAELFPANPGYEFAIYYKRRS
;
A
#
# COMPACT_ATOMS: atom_id res chain seq x y z
N MET A 1 -31.45 17.29 -22.49
CA MET A 1 -30.24 17.13 -21.66
C MET A 1 -29.22 16.40 -22.50
N SER A 2 -28.05 16.99 -22.74
CA SER A 2 -26.95 16.35 -23.48
C SER A 2 -26.49 15.14 -22.70
N GLN A 3 -26.58 13.94 -23.25
CA GLN A 3 -25.85 12.78 -22.71
C GLN A 3 -24.37 13.18 -22.71
N ALA A 4 -23.77 13.29 -21.53
CA ALA A 4 -22.32 13.38 -21.44
C ALA A 4 -21.75 12.11 -22.11
N ALA A 5 -20.73 12.26 -22.95
CA ALA A 5 -20.09 11.11 -23.58
C ALA A 5 -19.58 10.15 -22.49
N SER A 6 -19.74 8.84 -22.68
CA SER A 6 -19.18 7.82 -21.79
C SER A 6 -17.66 7.93 -21.70
N ALA A 7 -17.07 7.56 -20.55
CA ALA A 7 -15.62 7.49 -20.44
C ALA A 7 -15.01 6.51 -21.45
N ILE A 8 -13.80 6.81 -21.92
CA ILE A 8 -13.08 5.93 -22.84
C ILE A 8 -12.23 4.98 -22.01
N THR A 9 -12.50 3.69 -22.14
CA THR A 9 -11.67 2.64 -21.55
C THR A 9 -10.59 2.18 -22.52
N ARG A 10 -9.43 1.82 -21.99
CA ARG A 10 -8.30 1.29 -22.76
C ARG A 10 -7.68 0.08 -22.07
N PRO A 11 -7.13 -0.89 -22.83
CA PRO A 11 -6.32 -1.94 -22.24
C PRO A 11 -5.08 -1.38 -21.53
N PRO A 12 -4.63 -1.98 -20.41
CA PRO A 12 -3.44 -1.55 -19.66
C PRO A 12 -2.18 -1.37 -20.54
N ALA A 13 -1.92 -2.30 -21.46
CA ALA A 13 -0.78 -2.21 -22.37
C ALA A 13 -0.84 -0.99 -23.29
N GLU A 14 -2.03 -0.52 -23.66
CA GLU A 14 -2.18 0.72 -24.43
C GLU A 14 -1.89 1.96 -23.58
N VAL A 15 -2.34 1.96 -22.32
CA VAL A 15 -2.03 3.03 -21.37
C VAL A 15 -0.52 3.14 -21.15
N VAL A 16 0.17 2.02 -20.90
CA VAL A 16 1.64 2.00 -20.77
C VAL A 16 2.34 2.59 -21.99
N ARG A 17 1.91 2.24 -23.20
CA ARG A 17 2.52 2.77 -24.44
C ARG A 17 2.30 4.28 -24.61
N ARG A 18 1.19 4.81 -24.12
CA ARG A 18 0.79 6.23 -24.29
C ARG A 18 1.28 7.13 -23.16
N THR A 19 1.60 6.55 -22.01
CA THR A 19 1.92 7.29 -20.79
C THR A 19 3.35 6.97 -20.36
N PRO A 20 4.32 7.84 -20.71
CA PRO A 20 5.70 7.69 -20.28
C PRO A 20 5.81 7.69 -18.76
N VAL A 21 6.70 6.84 -18.25
CA VAL A 21 7.01 6.75 -16.82
C VAL A 21 8.02 7.83 -16.45
N SER A 22 7.74 8.52 -15.35
CA SER A 22 8.69 9.38 -14.64
C SER A 22 9.38 8.58 -13.55
N GLN A 23 10.61 8.97 -13.19
CA GLN A 23 11.32 8.41 -12.04
C GLN A 23 11.54 9.52 -11.01
N ALA A 24 11.07 9.29 -9.79
CA ALA A 24 11.32 10.19 -8.66
C ALA A 24 12.78 10.09 -8.18
N SER A 25 13.23 11.05 -7.38
CA SER A 25 14.62 11.13 -6.90
C SER A 25 15.05 9.93 -6.06
N ASN A 26 14.11 9.26 -5.40
CA ASN A 26 14.32 8.02 -4.64
C ASN A 26 14.35 6.76 -5.52
N GLY A 27 14.16 6.90 -6.84
CA GLY A 27 14.20 5.81 -7.81
C GLY A 27 12.86 5.15 -8.10
N ILE A 28 11.77 5.53 -7.42
CA ILE A 28 10.42 5.00 -7.71
C ILE A 28 9.94 5.48 -9.08
N CYS A 29 9.51 4.52 -9.90
CA CYS A 29 8.92 4.78 -11.21
C CYS A 29 7.41 4.95 -11.08
N TYR A 30 6.87 6.04 -11.62
CA TYR A 30 5.44 6.33 -11.58
C TYR A 30 4.97 7.09 -12.81
N ALA A 31 3.66 7.07 -13.05
CA ALA A 31 3.03 7.83 -14.13
C ALA A 31 1.61 8.23 -13.74
N ILE A 32 1.09 9.28 -14.38
CA ILE A 32 -0.30 9.70 -14.27
C ILE A 32 -0.95 9.55 -15.65
N ALA A 33 -2.11 8.91 -15.72
CA ALA A 33 -2.88 8.83 -16.96
C ALA A 33 -4.35 9.17 -16.73
N GLY A 34 -4.90 10.10 -17.50
CA GLY A 34 -6.31 10.51 -17.40
C GLY A 34 -6.59 11.61 -16.37
N GLU A 35 -7.87 11.82 -16.06
CA GLU A 35 -8.36 12.87 -15.16
C GLU A 35 -8.30 12.45 -13.67
N VAL A 36 -7.13 12.61 -13.06
CA VAL A 36 -6.92 12.37 -11.61
C VAL A 36 -7.22 13.60 -10.76
N THR A 37 -7.61 13.39 -9.50
CA THR A 37 -7.87 14.46 -8.51
C THR A 37 -6.66 14.81 -7.66
N VAL A 38 -5.68 13.91 -7.55
CA VAL A 38 -4.45 14.15 -6.80
C VAL A 38 -3.60 15.15 -7.55
N SER A 39 -3.19 16.24 -6.89
CA SER A 39 -2.32 17.24 -7.51
C SER A 39 -0.93 16.65 -7.79
N ALA A 40 -0.25 17.13 -8.82
CA ALA A 40 1.11 16.67 -9.14
C ALA A 40 2.07 16.84 -7.96
N LEU A 41 1.96 17.96 -7.23
CA LEU A 41 2.77 18.21 -6.03
C LEU A 41 2.50 17.21 -4.90
N ASP A 42 1.23 16.88 -4.64
CA ASP A 42 0.87 15.88 -3.63
C ASP A 42 1.39 14.50 -4.03
N LEU A 43 1.27 14.16 -5.32
CA LEU A 43 1.77 12.89 -5.85
C LEU A 43 3.29 12.78 -5.73
N ASP A 44 4.03 13.83 -6.13
CA ASP A 44 5.49 13.84 -6.02
C ASP A 44 5.92 13.68 -4.56
N ARG A 45 5.24 14.37 -3.62
CA ARG A 45 5.49 14.21 -2.18
C ARG A 45 5.15 12.82 -1.65
N MET A 46 4.08 12.20 -2.15
CA MET A 46 3.67 10.85 -1.78
C MET A 46 4.70 9.83 -2.26
N VAL A 47 5.14 9.93 -3.51
CA VAL A 47 6.15 9.02 -4.08
C VAL A 47 7.50 9.21 -3.38
N ALA A 48 7.92 10.45 -3.12
CA ALA A 48 9.19 10.75 -2.46
C ALA A 48 9.26 10.36 -0.98
N ALA A 49 8.11 10.06 -0.34
CA ALA A 49 8.06 9.57 1.03
C ALA A 49 8.65 8.15 1.18
N VAL A 50 8.73 7.37 0.09
CA VAL A 50 9.35 6.04 0.10
C VAL A 50 10.87 6.19 0.28
N PRO A 51 11.47 5.66 1.37
CA PRO A 51 12.91 5.75 1.59
C PRO A 51 13.73 5.13 0.45
N ASP A 52 14.88 5.73 0.15
CA ASP A 52 15.78 5.25 -0.90
C ASP A 52 16.21 3.79 -0.69
N SER A 53 16.44 3.41 0.58
CA SER A 53 16.78 2.04 0.99
C SER A 53 15.68 1.01 0.69
N LEU A 54 14.43 1.45 0.66
CA LEU A 54 13.27 0.62 0.33
C LEU A 54 13.09 0.58 -1.20
N ALA A 55 13.13 1.74 -1.85
CA ALA A 55 12.95 1.89 -3.28
C ALA A 55 13.95 1.06 -4.11
N GLY A 56 15.17 0.85 -3.60
CA GLY A 56 16.19 0.00 -4.24
C GLY A 56 15.74 -1.45 -4.50
N ALA A 57 14.78 -1.98 -3.72
CA ALA A 57 14.21 -3.32 -3.94
C ALA A 57 13.11 -3.33 -5.03
N LEU A 58 12.56 -2.17 -5.40
CA LEU A 58 11.38 -2.07 -6.28
C LEU A 58 11.74 -1.86 -7.75
N GLN A 59 12.97 -2.23 -8.13
CA GLN A 59 13.44 -2.13 -9.51
C GLN A 59 12.51 -2.93 -10.45
N ARG A 60 12.11 -2.31 -11.56
CA ARG A 60 11.15 -2.80 -12.59
C ARG A 60 9.66 -2.67 -12.22
N LYS A 61 9.31 -2.12 -11.06
CA LYS A 61 7.91 -1.76 -10.76
C LYS A 61 7.62 -0.32 -11.18
N ALA A 62 6.48 -0.09 -11.82
CA ALA A 62 5.98 1.23 -12.18
C ALA A 62 4.54 1.41 -11.69
N TYR A 63 4.28 2.51 -10.98
CA TYR A 63 2.98 2.82 -10.38
C TYR A 63 2.22 3.83 -11.26
N TYR A 64 1.10 3.40 -11.82
CA TYR A 64 0.23 4.20 -12.67
C TYR A 64 -0.96 4.71 -11.86
N PHE A 65 -0.99 6.01 -11.60
CA PHE A 65 -2.12 6.68 -10.97
C PHE A 65 -3.14 7.03 -12.05
N VAL A 66 -4.30 6.38 -11.99
CA VAL A 66 -5.34 6.45 -13.02
C VAL A 66 -6.70 6.74 -12.39
N PRO A 67 -7.67 7.31 -13.12
CA PRO A 67 -9.00 7.59 -12.57
C PRO A 67 -9.67 6.34 -12.02
N LEU A 68 -9.85 5.33 -12.87
CA LEU A 68 -10.47 4.05 -12.53
C LEU A 68 -9.77 2.92 -13.27
N THR A 69 -9.37 1.92 -12.50
CA THR A 69 -9.04 0.57 -12.94
C THR A 69 -10.29 -0.26 -12.79
N VAL A 70 -10.78 -0.87 -13.87
CA VAL A 70 -12.12 -1.47 -13.94
C VAL A 70 -12.04 -2.91 -14.43
N ASN A 71 -12.83 -3.79 -13.82
CA ASN A 71 -13.05 -5.14 -14.33
C ASN A 71 -14.24 -5.14 -15.29
N GLN A 72 -14.01 -5.50 -16.54
CA GLN A 72 -15.08 -5.72 -17.53
C GLN A 72 -15.11 -7.19 -17.90
N GLY A 73 -15.93 -7.96 -17.18
CA GLY A 73 -15.85 -9.42 -17.21
C GLY A 73 -14.48 -9.88 -16.71
N ASP A 74 -13.76 -10.63 -17.54
CA ASP A 74 -12.42 -11.14 -17.22
C ASP A 74 -11.29 -10.18 -17.62
N GLU A 75 -11.61 -9.08 -18.30
CA GLU A 75 -10.61 -8.10 -18.75
C GLU A 75 -10.44 -6.96 -17.74
N THR A 76 -9.20 -6.53 -17.53
CA THR A 76 -8.91 -5.26 -16.86
C THR A 76 -8.82 -4.16 -17.90
N VAL A 77 -9.53 -3.07 -17.68
CA VAL A 77 -9.45 -1.84 -18.49
C VAL A 77 -9.21 -0.62 -17.61
N ILE A 78 -8.64 0.42 -18.20
CA ILE A 78 -8.35 1.68 -17.52
C ILE A 78 -9.23 2.78 -18.14
N ALA A 79 -10.03 3.46 -17.33
CA ALA A 79 -10.84 4.59 -17.75
C ALA A 79 -10.00 5.88 -17.77
N ASP A 80 -10.26 6.75 -18.75
CA ASP A 80 -9.57 8.05 -18.87
C ASP A 80 -10.14 9.15 -17.97
N ARG A 81 -11.31 8.93 -17.38
CA ARG A 81 -11.92 9.79 -16.35
C ARG A 81 -12.85 8.96 -15.46
N TYR A 82 -13.32 9.59 -14.39
CA TYR A 82 -14.36 9.01 -13.56
C TYR A 82 -15.69 8.89 -14.33
N ASP A 83 -16.33 7.72 -14.22
CA ASP A 83 -17.65 7.45 -14.77
C ASP A 83 -18.44 6.60 -13.78
N VAL A 84 -19.62 7.08 -13.37
CA VAL A 84 -20.51 6.38 -12.44
C VAL A 84 -20.94 5.02 -13.00
N ALA A 85 -21.06 4.87 -14.32
CA ALA A 85 -21.40 3.59 -14.92
C ALA A 85 -20.27 2.54 -14.79
N LEU A 86 -19.04 2.99 -14.55
CA LEU A 86 -17.87 2.12 -14.38
C LEU A 86 -17.48 1.93 -12.91
N SER A 87 -17.94 2.78 -11.99
CA SER A 87 -17.52 2.77 -10.59
C SER A 87 -17.86 1.47 -9.87
N ASP A 88 -19.00 0.86 -10.18
CA ASP A 88 -19.43 -0.39 -9.53
C ASP A 88 -18.50 -1.57 -9.82
N ASN A 89 -17.76 -1.51 -10.93
CA ASN A 89 -16.78 -2.52 -11.31
C ASN A 89 -15.33 -2.05 -11.15
N ALA A 90 -15.13 -0.86 -10.59
CA ALA A 90 -13.81 -0.33 -10.34
C ALA A 90 -13.18 -1.02 -9.12
N VAL A 91 -11.86 -1.21 -9.17
CA VAL A 91 -11.05 -1.76 -8.09
C VAL A 91 -10.03 -0.74 -7.62
N CYS A 92 -9.59 -0.85 -6.37
CA CYS A 92 -8.59 0.01 -5.77
C CYS A 92 -7.28 0.03 -6.57
N HIS A 93 -6.80 -1.16 -6.93
CA HIS A 93 -5.62 -1.32 -7.76
C HIS A 93 -5.65 -2.62 -8.57
N ARG A 94 -4.76 -2.74 -9.56
CA ARG A 94 -4.45 -3.99 -10.26
C ARG A 94 -2.96 -4.09 -10.56
N ASN A 95 -2.38 -5.24 -10.23
CA ASN A 95 -0.99 -5.58 -10.54
C ASN A 95 -0.94 -6.44 -11.80
N LEU A 96 -0.12 -6.05 -12.78
CA LEU A 96 0.02 -6.71 -14.07
C LEU A 96 1.48 -6.78 -14.50
N ASP A 97 1.91 -7.95 -14.96
CA ASP A 97 3.17 -8.07 -15.70
C ASP A 97 2.93 -7.69 -17.16
N LEU A 98 3.55 -6.59 -17.61
CA LEU A 98 3.43 -6.08 -18.96
C LEU A 98 4.82 -6.05 -19.62
N GLY A 99 5.15 -7.13 -20.33
CA GLY A 99 6.48 -7.33 -20.88
C GLY A 99 7.48 -7.70 -19.79
N ASP A 100 8.54 -6.91 -19.64
CA ASP A 100 9.58 -7.06 -18.61
C ASP A 100 9.34 -6.19 -17.36
N SER A 101 8.23 -5.44 -17.36
CA SER A 101 7.88 -4.45 -16.34
C SER A 101 6.66 -4.90 -15.53
N GLN A 102 6.69 -4.61 -14.24
CA GLN A 102 5.56 -4.86 -13.34
C GLN A 102 4.79 -3.56 -13.13
N CYS A 103 3.57 -3.49 -13.62
CA CYS A 103 2.75 -2.29 -13.55
C CYS A 103 1.68 -2.43 -12.47
N VAL A 104 1.55 -1.40 -11.64
CA VAL A 104 0.50 -1.29 -10.63
C VAL A 104 -0.40 -0.13 -11.02
N PHE A 105 -1.64 -0.40 -11.40
CA PHE A 105 -2.63 0.64 -11.71
C PHE A 105 -3.43 0.94 -10.45
N ILE A 106 -3.43 2.19 -9.99
CA ILE A 106 -4.08 2.64 -8.74
C ILE A 106 -5.20 3.61 -9.11
N SER A 107 -6.43 3.28 -8.72
CA SER A 107 -7.63 4.07 -8.97
C SER A 107 -7.71 5.25 -8.01
N THR A 108 -7.45 6.46 -8.49
CA THR A 108 -7.46 7.67 -7.67
C THR A 108 -8.84 8.31 -7.51
N ARG A 109 -9.84 7.87 -8.28
CA ARG A 109 -11.22 8.43 -8.25
C ARG A 109 -12.25 7.46 -7.67
N LEU A 110 -11.84 6.24 -7.32
CA LEU A 110 -12.64 5.37 -6.47
C LEU A 110 -12.59 5.83 -5.01
N MET A 111 -11.46 6.42 -4.64
CA MET A 111 -11.17 6.94 -3.31
C MET A 111 -11.04 8.45 -3.41
N ASP A 112 -12.05 9.18 -2.94
CA ASP A 112 -12.13 10.63 -3.15
C ASP A 112 -11.22 11.43 -2.20
N ASP A 113 -10.39 10.73 -1.41
CA ASP A 113 -9.52 11.32 -0.39
C ASP A 113 -8.05 10.90 -0.55
N LYS A 114 -7.16 11.80 -0.11
CA LYS A 114 -5.71 11.62 -0.21
C LYS A 114 -5.18 10.46 0.64
N PHE A 115 -5.84 10.16 1.76
CA PHE A 115 -5.42 9.09 2.67
C PHE A 115 -5.53 7.75 1.96
N SER A 116 -6.67 7.48 1.35
CA SER A 116 -6.97 6.21 0.70
C SER A 116 -6.05 5.94 -0.50
N VAL A 117 -5.82 6.94 -1.36
CA VAL A 117 -4.88 6.80 -2.50
C VAL A 117 -3.45 6.54 -2.01
N ALA A 118 -3.01 7.26 -0.97
CA ALA A 118 -1.69 7.05 -0.39
C ALA A 118 -1.56 5.69 0.26
N PHE A 119 -2.58 5.26 1.00
CA PHE A 119 -2.57 3.98 1.67
C PHE A 119 -2.50 2.82 0.68
N GLU A 120 -3.28 2.85 -0.41
CA GLU A 120 -3.18 1.84 -1.48
C GLU A 120 -1.81 1.79 -2.15
N PHE A 121 -1.22 2.95 -2.43
CA PHE A 121 0.14 3.02 -2.96
C PHE A 121 1.14 2.38 -1.98
N TYR A 122 1.08 2.74 -0.70
CA TYR A 122 2.01 2.23 0.30
C TYR A 122 1.79 0.77 0.67
N ILE A 123 0.56 0.24 0.60
CA ILE A 123 0.27 -1.20 0.67
C ILE A 123 1.03 -1.91 -0.45
N ASN A 124 0.86 -1.45 -1.69
CA ASN A 124 1.56 -2.05 -2.83
C ASN A 124 3.09 -1.96 -2.72
N VAL A 125 3.63 -0.86 -2.19
CA VAL A 125 5.06 -0.71 -1.89
C VAL A 125 5.52 -1.71 -0.84
N GLY A 126 4.79 -1.85 0.28
CA GLY A 126 5.12 -2.78 1.37
C GLY A 126 5.14 -4.23 0.90
N HIS A 127 4.07 -4.69 0.25
CA HIS A 127 3.98 -6.05 -0.28
C HIS A 127 5.06 -6.33 -1.33
N ALA A 128 5.27 -5.39 -2.26
CA ALA A 128 6.31 -5.53 -3.29
C ALA A 128 7.72 -5.65 -2.69
N PHE A 129 7.99 -4.88 -1.64
CA PHE A 129 9.27 -4.96 -0.94
C PHE A 129 9.44 -6.34 -0.29
N VAL A 130 8.45 -6.81 0.46
CA VAL A 130 8.52 -8.10 1.15
C VAL A 130 8.61 -9.27 0.17
N GLU A 131 7.87 -9.23 -0.93
CA GLU A 131 7.97 -10.21 -2.03
C GLU A 131 9.41 -10.31 -2.56
N LYS A 132 10.09 -9.16 -2.70
CA LYS A 132 11.41 -9.09 -3.32
C LYS A 132 12.58 -9.33 -2.36
N ALA A 133 12.52 -8.72 -1.19
CA ALA A 133 13.62 -8.67 -0.21
C ALA A 133 13.41 -9.63 0.97
N GLY A 134 12.20 -10.16 1.14
CA GLY A 134 11.82 -10.97 2.30
C GLY A 134 11.58 -10.13 3.55
N VAL A 135 11.47 -10.83 4.68
CA VAL A 135 11.22 -10.21 5.99
C VAL A 135 12.52 -10.06 6.77
N SER A 136 12.72 -8.89 7.39
CA SER A 136 13.83 -8.69 8.31
C SER A 136 13.70 -9.61 9.52
N GLN A 137 14.72 -10.42 9.81
CA GLN A 137 14.71 -11.31 10.98
C GLN A 137 14.49 -10.54 12.29
N ALA A 138 15.11 -9.37 12.44
CA ALA A 138 14.94 -8.53 13.63
C ALA A 138 13.49 -8.03 13.78
N PHE A 139 12.78 -7.83 12.67
CA PHE A 139 11.35 -7.49 12.71
C PHE A 139 10.50 -8.73 13.02
N ALA A 140 10.79 -9.87 12.38
CA ALA A 140 10.10 -11.14 12.65
C ALA A 140 10.20 -11.54 14.14
N ASP A 141 11.39 -11.44 14.73
CA ASP A 141 11.62 -11.71 16.15
C ASP A 141 10.81 -10.77 17.05
N LEU A 142 10.75 -9.47 16.70
CA LEU A 142 9.95 -8.48 17.42
C LEU A 142 8.47 -8.83 17.41
N VAL A 143 7.88 -9.10 16.24
CA VAL A 143 6.45 -9.38 16.14
C VAL A 143 6.11 -10.73 16.77
N TRP A 144 6.98 -11.74 16.64
CA TRP A 144 6.77 -13.03 17.30
C TRP A 144 6.80 -12.91 18.83
N LYS A 145 7.73 -12.13 19.37
CA LYS A 145 7.77 -11.84 20.81
C LYS A 145 6.48 -11.16 21.28
N GLN A 146 5.89 -10.27 20.47
CA GLN A 146 4.60 -9.67 20.78
C GLN A 146 3.46 -10.70 20.78
N VAL A 147 3.47 -11.67 19.85
CA VAL A 147 2.54 -12.81 19.84
C VAL A 147 2.65 -13.61 21.14
N GLU A 148 3.85 -14.03 21.51
CA GLU A 148 4.13 -14.81 22.73
C GLU A 148 3.77 -14.05 24.01
N ALA A 149 3.93 -12.73 24.01
CA ALA A 149 3.50 -11.85 25.10
C ALA A 149 1.99 -11.59 25.15
N GLY A 150 1.20 -12.17 24.23
CA GLY A 150 -0.25 -12.03 24.20
C GLY A 150 -0.75 -10.65 23.74
N ALA A 151 0.00 -9.98 22.87
CA ALA A 151 -0.43 -8.72 22.26
C ALA A 151 -1.80 -8.87 21.59
N LYS A 152 -2.69 -7.88 21.77
CA LYS A 152 -4.05 -7.92 21.19
C LYS A 152 -4.08 -7.25 19.82
N GLY A 153 -4.83 -7.85 18.91
CA GLY A 153 -5.09 -7.32 17.59
C GLY A 153 -3.94 -7.44 16.61
N GLU A 154 -4.21 -7.10 15.36
CA GLU A 154 -3.25 -7.01 14.25
C GLU A 154 -3.55 -5.81 13.35
N THR A 155 -2.73 -5.59 12.34
CA THR A 155 -2.80 -4.46 11.41
C THR A 155 -3.65 -4.73 10.17
N SER A 156 -3.77 -5.99 9.75
CA SER A 156 -4.58 -6.45 8.62
C SER A 156 -5.35 -7.73 8.98
N LEU A 157 -6.37 -8.05 8.18
CA LEU A 157 -7.08 -9.33 8.27
C LEU A 157 -6.13 -10.51 8.01
N ASP A 158 -5.28 -10.40 6.99
CA ASP A 158 -4.29 -11.43 6.65
C ASP A 158 -3.34 -11.72 7.81
N ALA A 159 -2.82 -10.68 8.47
CA ALA A 159 -2.01 -10.83 9.66
C ALA A 159 -2.79 -11.48 10.82
N TRP A 160 -4.05 -11.09 11.01
CA TRP A 160 -4.92 -11.64 12.05
C TRP A 160 -5.18 -13.14 11.86
N GLU A 161 -5.54 -13.55 10.65
CA GLU A 161 -5.84 -14.95 10.31
C GLU A 161 -4.58 -15.82 10.35
N SER A 162 -3.49 -15.34 9.73
CA SER A 162 -2.21 -16.04 9.72
C SER A 162 -1.66 -16.24 11.12
N ARG A 163 -1.80 -15.24 12.00
CA ARG A 163 -1.42 -15.37 13.41
C ARG A 163 -2.19 -16.49 14.09
N LYS A 164 -3.52 -16.48 13.97
CA LYS A 164 -4.39 -17.49 14.59
C LYS A 164 -3.98 -18.90 14.14
N ALA A 165 -3.78 -19.08 12.84
CA ALA A 165 -3.37 -20.35 12.26
C ALA A 165 -1.94 -20.77 12.71
N SER A 166 -0.99 -19.82 12.80
CA SER A 166 0.39 -20.09 13.24
C SER A 166 0.50 -20.52 14.71
N THR A 167 -0.45 -20.10 15.55
CA THR A 167 -0.52 -20.50 16.97
C THR A 167 -1.34 -21.77 17.22
N SER A 168 -1.88 -22.37 16.15
CA SER A 168 -2.58 -23.65 16.24
C SER A 168 -1.60 -24.83 16.33
N HIS A 169 -2.11 -26.02 16.65
CA HIS A 169 -1.32 -27.26 16.62
C HIS A 169 -1.38 -27.98 15.26
N GLU A 170 -1.75 -27.26 14.19
CA GLU A 170 -1.89 -27.85 12.86
C GLU A 170 -0.54 -28.03 12.16
N PRO A 171 -0.42 -29.01 11.24
CA PRO A 171 0.84 -29.28 10.52
C PRO A 171 1.37 -28.07 9.72
N GLU A 172 0.51 -27.15 9.31
CA GLU A 172 0.86 -25.96 8.52
C GLU A 172 1.23 -24.73 9.38
N ALA A 173 1.35 -24.85 10.71
CA ALA A 173 1.61 -23.73 11.61
C ALA A 173 2.84 -22.89 11.21
N GLU A 174 3.94 -23.53 10.77
CA GLU A 174 5.16 -22.83 10.33
C GLU A 174 4.98 -22.06 9.01
N LYS A 175 4.15 -22.57 8.10
CA LYS A 175 3.80 -21.86 6.86
C LYS A 175 3.00 -20.59 7.20
N HIS A 176 1.99 -20.72 8.05
CA HIS A 176 1.19 -19.58 8.51
C HIS A 176 2.01 -18.57 9.31
N LYS A 177 3.04 -19.03 10.02
CA LYS A 177 3.98 -18.14 10.71
C LYS A 177 4.78 -17.28 9.73
N ASN A 178 5.21 -17.84 8.60
CA ASN A 178 5.87 -17.08 7.54
C ASN A 178 4.92 -16.11 6.84
N GLU A 179 3.68 -16.52 6.57
CA GLU A 179 2.62 -15.65 6.04
C GLU A 179 2.33 -14.49 7.01
N TYR A 180 2.28 -14.76 8.31
CA TYR A 180 2.14 -13.75 9.36
C TYR A 180 3.29 -12.75 9.35
N PHE A 181 4.53 -13.22 9.25
CA PHE A 181 5.70 -12.34 9.15
C PHE A 181 5.67 -11.46 7.90
N ALA A 182 5.26 -12.02 6.76
CA ALA A 182 5.15 -11.26 5.51
C ALA A 182 4.06 -10.19 5.59
N ALA A 183 2.87 -10.55 6.08
CA ALA A 183 1.74 -9.64 6.23
C ALA A 183 2.07 -8.49 7.19
N THR A 184 2.53 -8.82 8.42
CA THR A 184 2.82 -7.79 9.43
C THR A 184 3.96 -6.85 9.04
N PHE A 185 4.95 -7.33 8.29
CA PHE A 185 6.03 -6.47 7.82
C PHE A 185 5.59 -5.56 6.68
N SER A 186 4.79 -6.08 5.74
CA SER A 186 4.16 -5.28 4.69
C SER A 186 3.31 -4.18 5.30
N ASP A 187 2.40 -4.52 6.22
CA ASP A 187 1.54 -3.57 6.91
C ASP A 187 2.32 -2.48 7.65
N ALA A 188 3.35 -2.88 8.40
CA ALA A 188 4.14 -1.93 9.18
C ALA A 188 4.93 -0.96 8.29
N ILE A 189 5.44 -1.44 7.15
CA ILE A 189 6.02 -0.58 6.12
C ILE A 189 4.96 0.39 5.59
N SER A 190 3.79 -0.10 5.22
CA SER A 190 2.74 0.73 4.62
C SER A 190 2.25 1.83 5.56
N ILE A 191 2.01 1.50 6.84
CA ILE A 191 1.60 2.47 7.86
C ILE A 191 2.72 3.47 8.15
N TYR A 192 3.98 3.01 8.20
CA TYR A 192 5.13 3.90 8.35
C TYR A 192 5.22 4.90 7.20
N LEU A 193 5.14 4.44 5.95
CA LEU A 193 5.18 5.31 4.77
C LEU A 193 4.00 6.29 4.75
N LEU A 194 2.80 5.83 5.13
CA LEU A 194 1.63 6.68 5.27
C LEU A 194 1.89 7.81 6.27
N SER A 195 2.50 7.48 7.42
CA SER A 195 2.83 8.46 8.47
C SER A 195 3.92 9.46 8.08
N LEU A 196 4.75 9.17 7.07
CA LEU A 196 5.69 10.14 6.51
C LEU A 196 4.99 11.16 5.61
N PHE A 197 3.87 10.78 4.99
CA PHE A 197 3.16 11.60 4.02
C PHE A 197 2.05 12.44 4.64
N ILE A 198 1.31 11.87 5.60
CA ILE A 198 0.18 12.50 6.28
C ILE A 198 0.17 12.14 7.76
N ASP A 199 -0.49 12.98 8.57
CA ASP A 199 -0.78 12.65 9.95
C ASP A 199 -1.83 11.53 10.02
N VAL A 200 -1.44 10.40 10.61
CA VAL A 200 -2.32 9.22 10.77
C VAL A 200 -2.91 9.23 12.18
N ASP A 201 -4.24 9.28 12.30
CA ASP A 201 -4.89 8.95 13.58
C ASP A 201 -4.96 7.42 13.71
N TYR A 202 -4.54 6.90 14.86
CA TYR A 202 -4.57 5.47 15.16
C TYR A 202 -5.96 4.86 14.94
N TYR A 203 -7.03 5.61 15.19
CA TYR A 203 -8.38 5.08 15.01
C TYR A 203 -8.81 4.95 13.55
N ASP A 204 -8.14 5.63 12.62
CA ASP A 204 -8.42 5.52 11.18
C ASP A 204 -7.97 4.17 10.61
N LEU A 205 -7.05 3.46 11.29
CA LEU A 205 -6.58 2.13 10.91
C LEU A 205 -7.51 1.00 11.37
N ARG A 206 -8.63 1.33 12.02
CA ARG A 206 -9.48 0.32 12.66
C ARG A 206 -10.46 -0.28 11.65
N GLU A 207 -10.36 -1.59 11.48
CA GLU A 207 -11.33 -2.39 10.75
C GLU A 207 -12.41 -3.00 11.65
N ARG A 208 -13.49 -3.51 11.02
CA ARG A 208 -14.63 -4.12 11.73
C ARG A 208 -14.40 -5.59 12.09
N ASP A 209 -13.69 -6.32 11.24
CA ASP A 209 -13.66 -7.80 11.30
C ASP A 209 -12.64 -8.36 12.29
N TYR A 210 -11.62 -7.58 12.64
CA TYR A 210 -10.58 -7.96 13.59
C TYR A 210 -10.21 -6.78 14.52
N PRO A 211 -9.70 -7.05 15.73
CA PRO A 211 -9.23 -5.98 16.61
C PRO A 211 -7.92 -5.38 16.08
N LEU A 212 -7.84 -4.04 16.06
CA LEU A 212 -6.61 -3.33 15.73
C LEU A 212 -5.50 -3.59 16.76
N LEU A 213 -4.27 -3.77 16.28
CA LEU A 213 -3.07 -3.95 17.10
C LEU A 213 -2.92 -2.83 18.12
N ALA A 214 -2.76 -3.19 19.39
CA ALA A 214 -2.65 -2.22 20.48
C ALA A 214 -1.56 -1.14 20.21
N PRO A 215 -1.79 0.13 20.60
CA PRO A 215 -0.93 1.25 20.19
C PRO A 215 0.55 1.12 20.56
N ALA A 216 0.86 0.52 21.72
CA ALA A 216 2.23 0.35 22.17
C ALA A 216 3.00 -0.61 21.25
N GLN A 217 2.38 -1.75 20.90
CA GLN A 217 2.96 -2.75 20.01
C GLN A 217 3.08 -2.24 18.58
N MET A 218 2.08 -1.50 18.09
CA MET A 218 2.15 -0.83 16.79
C MET A 218 3.31 0.17 16.77
N ALA A 219 3.45 1.02 17.80
CA ALA A 219 4.53 1.98 17.90
C ALA A 219 5.92 1.31 17.88
N GLU A 220 6.08 0.15 18.52
CA GLU A 220 7.33 -0.62 18.44
C GLU A 220 7.62 -1.14 17.03
N ARG A 221 6.62 -1.69 16.34
CA ARG A 221 6.77 -2.16 14.95
C ARG A 221 7.16 -1.02 14.03
N LEU A 222 6.51 0.14 14.12
CA LEU A 222 6.80 1.30 13.27
C LEU A 222 8.18 1.90 13.56
N ARG A 223 8.61 1.97 14.84
CA ARG A 223 9.98 2.40 15.18
C ARG A 223 11.02 1.43 14.60
N LYS A 224 10.74 0.12 14.61
CA LYS A 224 11.64 -0.86 14.01
C LYS A 224 11.72 -0.69 12.48
N VAL A 225 10.61 -0.42 11.81
CA VAL A 225 10.61 -0.10 10.38
C VAL A 225 11.41 1.19 10.11
N ALA A 226 11.21 2.25 10.90
CA ALA A 226 11.97 3.50 10.76
C ALA A 226 13.48 3.35 10.99
N GLU A 227 13.90 2.42 11.86
CA GLU A 227 15.30 2.05 12.06
C GLU A 227 15.88 1.33 10.83
N LEU A 228 15.11 0.43 10.23
CA LEU A 228 15.51 -0.33 9.04
C LEU A 228 15.52 0.53 7.77
N PHE A 229 14.59 1.48 7.68
CA PHE A 229 14.40 2.35 6.52
C PHE A 229 14.27 3.81 7.00
N PRO A 230 15.38 4.49 7.29
CA PRO A 230 15.35 5.89 7.71
C PRO A 230 14.64 6.78 6.68
N ALA A 231 13.87 7.76 7.16
CA ALA A 231 13.12 8.66 6.30
C ALA A 231 14.07 9.49 5.40
N ASN A 232 13.60 9.80 4.18
CA ASN A 232 14.32 10.67 3.27
C ASN A 232 14.42 12.12 3.81
N PRO A 233 15.41 12.92 3.38
CA PRO A 233 15.51 14.32 3.78
C PRO A 233 14.21 15.10 3.52
N GLY A 234 13.75 15.84 4.53
CA GLY A 234 12.48 16.58 4.46
C GLY A 234 11.25 15.79 4.93
N TYR A 235 11.42 14.52 5.30
CA TYR A 235 10.39 13.69 5.93
C TYR A 235 10.83 13.34 7.36
N GLU A 236 9.87 13.35 8.28
CA GLU A 236 10.12 13.02 9.69
C GLU A 236 9.08 12.01 10.17
N PHE A 237 9.55 11.03 10.94
CA PHE A 237 8.68 10.08 11.61
C PHE A 237 8.59 10.38 13.10
N ALA A 238 7.38 10.60 13.58
CA ALA A 238 7.11 10.83 14.99
C ALA A 238 5.84 10.09 15.44
N ILE A 239 5.83 9.67 16.71
CA ILE A 239 4.66 9.04 17.34
C ILE A 239 4.27 9.90 18.53
N TYR A 240 3.06 10.45 18.49
CA TYR A 240 2.51 11.25 19.58
C TYR A 240 1.42 10.49 20.32
N TYR A 241 1.53 10.42 21.64
CA TYR A 241 0.47 9.92 22.49
C TYR A 241 -0.37 11.10 22.96
N LYS A 242 -1.59 11.27 22.42
CA LYS A 242 -2.54 12.23 23.01
C LYS A 242 -2.85 11.79 24.44
N ARG A 243 -2.55 12.63 25.43
CA ARG A 243 -3.17 12.48 26.76
C ARG A 243 -4.68 12.64 26.56
N ARG A 244 -5.49 11.72 27.12
CA ARG A 244 -6.93 11.96 27.24
C ARG A 244 -7.10 13.26 28.05
N SER A 245 -7.56 14.32 27.39
CA SER A 245 -8.09 15.52 28.02
C SER A 245 -9.41 15.20 28.69
#